data_AF-A0A960QKT6-F1
#
_entry.id   AF-A0A960QKT6-F1
#
_cell.length_a   1.000
_cell.length_b   1.000
_cell.length_c   1.000
_cell.angle_alpha   90.00
_cell.angle_beta   90.00
_cell.angle_gamma   90.00
#
_symmetry.space_group_name_H-M   'P 1'
#
loop_
_entity.id
_entity.type
_entity.pdbx_description
1 polymer ?
#
loop_
_entity_poly.entity_id
_entity_poly.type
_entity_poly.pdbx_seq_one_letter_code
_entity_poly.pdbx_strand_id
1 'polypeptide(L)'
;MCKQKEKIVKFLNEFWNCKSTENKSHLYSIFSKDLLINSPLGKTVGLPKLLEVNDAWYNAFPNIIVDKIDVESFGNVIVTNWWGNSRHENSFKELAATGKKICYPGETIFFFNELGQISRYSCKIDMLNIYKQLGVVYHNEEYSEQALLKNDKDLLIQTLKKYTKELLTSREIQSLSLNLLGFSAKQIGLFLYISPRTVETHLQRALHSLGCSTRLQCLEVMVENSLLPIWQDLGKILVREYESRKKSLPISKHR
;
A
#
# COMPACT_ATOMS: atom_id res chain seq x y z
N MET A 1 -7.44 21.09 14.62
CA MET A 1 -7.17 19.78 13.97
C MET A 1 -6.91 20.05 12.48
N CYS A 2 -6.07 19.30 11.77
CA CYS A 2 -5.81 19.57 10.34
C CYS A 2 -7.09 19.33 9.51
N LYS A 3 -7.49 20.27 8.64
CA LYS A 3 -8.73 20.19 7.82
C LYS A 3 -8.87 18.86 7.06
N GLN A 4 -7.77 18.27 6.63
CA GLN A 4 -7.77 16.98 5.93
C GLN A 4 -8.11 15.80 6.88
N LYS A 5 -7.67 15.83 8.15
CA LYS A 5 -8.03 14.80 9.15
C LYS A 5 -9.54 14.79 9.40
N GLU A 6 -10.12 15.96 9.63
CA GLU A 6 -11.58 16.12 9.79
C GLU A 6 -12.34 15.57 8.58
N LYS A 7 -11.88 15.91 7.37
CA LYS A 7 -12.45 15.42 6.12
C LYS A 7 -12.43 13.88 6.02
N ILE A 8 -11.33 13.25 6.42
CA ILE A 8 -11.21 11.78 6.40
C ILE A 8 -12.06 11.10 7.48
N VAL A 9 -12.05 11.61 8.71
CA VAL A 9 -12.90 11.07 9.79
C VAL A 9 -14.38 11.16 9.40
N LYS A 10 -14.79 12.31 8.85
CA LYS A 10 -16.15 12.52 8.34
C LYS A 10 -16.48 11.53 7.23
N PHE A 11 -15.60 11.39 6.23
CA PHE A 11 -15.77 10.42 5.14
C PHE A 11 -15.94 8.99 5.68
N LEU A 12 -15.06 8.52 6.56
CA LEU A 12 -15.12 7.15 7.09
C LEU A 12 -16.43 6.88 7.86
N ASN A 13 -16.89 7.85 8.65
CA ASN A 13 -18.14 7.72 9.39
C ASN A 13 -19.37 7.78 8.47
N GLU A 14 -19.45 8.76 7.58
CA GLU A 14 -20.58 8.90 6.65
C GLU A 14 -20.70 7.69 5.74
N PHE A 15 -19.55 7.18 5.28
CA PHE A 15 -19.46 5.98 4.49
C PHE A 15 -19.92 4.76 5.30
N TRP A 16 -19.12 4.31 6.27
CA TRP A 16 -19.34 3.01 6.91
C TRP A 16 -20.48 2.98 7.93
N ASN A 17 -20.66 4.06 8.70
CA ASN A 17 -21.56 4.05 9.86
C ASN A 17 -22.94 4.64 9.55
N CYS A 18 -22.99 5.77 8.83
CA CYS A 18 -24.27 6.40 8.50
C CYS A 18 -24.97 5.73 7.32
N LYS A 19 -24.22 5.06 6.43
CA LYS A 19 -24.74 4.34 5.25
C LYS A 19 -25.70 5.20 4.44
N SER A 20 -25.40 6.49 4.29
CA SER A 20 -26.30 7.45 3.64
C SER A 20 -26.73 6.90 2.27
N THR A 21 -28.04 6.62 2.14
CA THR A 21 -28.67 6.05 0.95
C THR A 21 -28.94 7.10 -0.12
N GLU A 22 -28.87 8.39 0.23
CA GLU A 22 -29.10 9.50 -0.69
C GLU A 22 -27.79 9.92 -1.37
N ASN A 23 -27.73 9.65 -2.68
CA ASN A 23 -26.72 10.12 -3.62
C ASN A 23 -25.27 10.08 -3.09
N LYS A 24 -24.69 8.86 -3.01
CA LYS A 24 -23.29 8.60 -2.61
C LYS A 24 -22.24 9.42 -3.39
N SER A 25 -22.59 10.07 -4.50
CA SER A 25 -21.68 10.86 -5.35
C SER A 25 -20.90 11.93 -4.58
N HIS A 26 -21.51 12.57 -3.57
CA HIS A 26 -20.85 13.59 -2.77
C HIS A 26 -19.72 13.03 -1.89
N LEU A 27 -19.87 11.82 -1.34
CA LEU A 27 -18.83 11.14 -0.55
C LEU A 27 -17.57 10.92 -1.36
N TYR A 28 -17.75 10.72 -2.66
CA TYR A 28 -16.66 10.43 -3.59
C TYR A 28 -16.05 11.68 -4.24
N SER A 29 -16.62 12.87 -4.01
CA SER A 29 -16.08 14.15 -4.50
C SER A 29 -14.67 14.47 -3.98
N ILE A 30 -14.27 13.81 -2.89
CA ILE A 30 -12.96 13.98 -2.28
C ILE A 30 -11.83 13.28 -3.05
N PHE A 31 -12.17 12.37 -3.97
CA PHE A 31 -11.21 11.60 -4.76
C PHE A 31 -10.92 12.27 -6.10
N SER A 32 -9.67 12.15 -6.55
CA SER A 32 -9.29 12.58 -7.90
C SER A 32 -9.82 11.62 -8.96
N LYS A 33 -9.95 12.08 -10.21
CA LYS A 33 -10.39 11.23 -11.33
C LYS A 33 -9.42 10.06 -11.60
N ASP A 34 -8.12 10.28 -11.41
CA ASP A 34 -7.06 9.29 -11.65
C ASP A 34 -6.70 8.49 -10.40
N LEU A 35 -7.65 8.31 -9.49
CA LEU A 35 -7.45 7.62 -8.21
C LEU A 35 -6.82 6.24 -8.42
N LEU A 36 -5.70 6.02 -7.73
CA LEU A 36 -5.08 4.69 -7.61
C LEU A 36 -5.57 4.02 -6.34
N ILE A 37 -6.16 2.83 -6.48
CA ILE A 37 -6.77 2.08 -5.38
C ILE A 37 -5.97 0.81 -5.15
N ASN A 38 -5.57 0.61 -3.90
CA ASN A 38 -5.05 -0.65 -3.41
C ASN A 38 -5.99 -1.14 -2.30
N SER A 39 -6.87 -2.08 -2.61
CA SER A 39 -7.89 -2.54 -1.70
C SER A 39 -7.66 -4.00 -1.29
N PRO A 40 -8.39 -4.49 -0.28
CA PRO A 40 -8.43 -5.91 0.03
C PRO A 40 -8.86 -6.80 -1.16
N LEU A 41 -9.54 -6.26 -2.16
CA LEU A 41 -10.02 -7.00 -3.32
C LEU A 41 -9.19 -6.74 -4.58
N GLY A 42 -7.96 -6.22 -4.43
CA GLY A 42 -7.05 -5.98 -5.54
C GLY A 42 -6.79 -4.51 -5.84
N LYS A 43 -5.97 -4.32 -6.87
CA LYS A 43 -5.48 -3.02 -7.35
C LYS A 43 -6.32 -2.56 -8.52
N THR A 44 -6.82 -1.35 -8.42
CA THR A 44 -7.74 -0.80 -9.42
C THR A 44 -7.49 0.68 -9.62
N VAL A 45 -7.99 1.22 -10.74
CA VAL A 45 -7.86 2.62 -11.10
C VAL A 45 -9.24 3.21 -11.33
N GLY A 46 -9.45 4.42 -10.81
CA GLY A 46 -10.67 5.18 -11.02
C GLY A 46 -11.77 4.88 -10.03
N LEU A 47 -12.62 5.87 -9.84
CA LEU A 47 -13.67 5.87 -8.83
C LEU A 47 -14.71 4.74 -8.97
N PRO A 48 -15.20 4.37 -10.18
CA PRO A 48 -16.23 3.33 -10.30
C PRO A 48 -15.81 2.01 -9.67
N LYS A 49 -14.53 1.65 -9.76
CA LYS A 49 -14.03 0.40 -9.22
C LYS A 49 -13.89 0.42 -7.69
N LEU A 50 -13.73 1.59 -7.08
CA LEU A 50 -13.84 1.75 -5.62
C LEU A 50 -15.27 1.43 -5.14
N LEU A 51 -16.27 1.86 -5.91
CA LEU A 51 -17.68 1.60 -5.61
C LEU A 51 -17.94 0.09 -5.58
N GLU A 52 -17.53 -0.63 -6.62
CA GLU A 52 -17.71 -2.07 -6.72
C GLU A 52 -17.05 -2.82 -5.54
N VAL A 53 -15.83 -2.43 -5.16
CA VAL A 53 -15.14 -3.01 -4.01
C VAL A 53 -15.94 -2.78 -2.73
N ASN A 54 -16.40 -1.54 -2.51
CA ASN A 54 -17.14 -1.22 -1.30
C ASN A 54 -18.53 -1.89 -1.28
N ASP A 55 -19.20 -1.98 -2.41
CA ASP A 55 -20.51 -2.65 -2.53
C ASP A 55 -20.38 -4.15 -2.24
N ALA A 56 -19.27 -4.80 -2.63
CA ALA A 56 -19.00 -6.18 -2.25
C ALA A 56 -18.88 -6.36 -0.72
N TRP A 57 -18.22 -5.41 -0.04
CA TRP A 57 -18.14 -5.40 1.42
C TRP A 57 -19.50 -5.14 2.08
N TYR A 58 -20.26 -4.14 1.63
CA TYR A 58 -21.59 -3.87 2.16
C TYR A 58 -22.56 -5.02 1.94
N ASN A 59 -22.49 -5.68 0.78
CA ASN A 59 -23.37 -6.80 0.50
C ASN A 59 -23.13 -7.93 1.51
N ALA A 60 -21.88 -8.36 1.68
CA ALA A 60 -21.55 -9.45 2.61
C ALA A 60 -21.73 -9.08 4.09
N PHE A 61 -21.47 -7.81 4.42
CA PHE A 61 -21.39 -7.28 5.78
C PHE A 61 -22.31 -6.05 5.93
N PRO A 62 -23.63 -6.22 5.75
CA PRO A 62 -24.58 -5.09 5.66
C PRO A 62 -24.69 -4.30 6.95
N ASN A 63 -24.37 -4.90 8.09
CA ASN A 63 -24.33 -4.28 9.41
C ASN A 63 -22.92 -3.92 9.87
N ILE A 64 -21.96 -3.78 8.96
CA ILE A 64 -20.61 -3.31 9.31
C ILE A 64 -20.67 -1.95 10.01
N ILE A 65 -19.86 -1.81 11.06
CA ILE A 65 -19.60 -0.59 11.81
C ILE A 65 -18.08 -0.44 11.89
N VAL A 66 -17.59 0.76 11.57
CA VAL A 66 -16.19 1.13 11.71
C VAL A 66 -16.03 2.05 12.91
N ASP A 67 -15.29 1.60 13.93
CA ASP A 67 -15.04 2.35 15.15
C ASP A 67 -13.53 2.44 15.47
N LYS A 68 -13.21 3.04 16.63
CA LYS A 68 -11.82 3.26 17.09
C LYS A 68 -10.92 3.87 16.01
N ILE A 69 -11.46 4.87 15.30
CA ILE A 69 -10.77 5.54 14.21
C ILE A 69 -9.71 6.46 14.82
N ASP A 70 -8.46 6.06 14.67
CA ASP A 70 -7.28 6.86 14.98
C ASP A 70 -6.69 7.44 13.69
N VAL A 71 -6.28 8.71 13.71
CA VAL A 71 -5.92 9.46 12.50
C VAL A 71 -4.64 10.27 12.70
N GLU A 72 -3.64 9.91 11.91
CA GLU A 72 -2.36 10.60 11.82
C GLU A 72 -2.21 11.30 10.47
N SER A 73 -1.48 12.41 10.44
CA SER A 73 -1.26 13.19 9.22
C SER A 73 0.22 13.52 9.11
N PHE A 74 0.74 13.29 7.91
CA PHE A 74 2.13 13.48 7.52
C PHE A 74 2.13 14.23 6.19
N GLY A 75 2.15 15.57 6.25
CA GLY A 75 2.04 16.41 5.06
C GLY A 75 0.76 16.12 4.28
N ASN A 76 0.91 15.66 3.03
CA ASN A 76 -0.19 15.27 2.15
C ASN A 76 -0.66 13.82 2.33
N VAL A 77 -0.21 13.11 3.37
CA VAL A 77 -0.61 11.73 3.66
C VAL A 77 -1.40 11.68 4.96
N ILE A 78 -2.50 10.93 4.95
CA ILE A 78 -3.27 10.60 6.14
C ILE A 78 -3.27 9.09 6.32
N VAL A 79 -2.90 8.65 7.50
CA VAL A 79 -2.94 7.25 7.92
C VAL A 79 -4.05 7.12 8.96
N THR A 80 -4.94 6.16 8.75
CA THR A 80 -6.02 5.87 9.69
C THR A 80 -6.00 4.42 10.12
N ASN A 81 -5.96 4.19 11.42
CA ASN A 81 -6.22 2.89 12.01
C ASN A 81 -7.68 2.84 12.45
N TRP A 82 -8.34 1.72 12.25
CA TRP A 82 -9.75 1.56 12.58
C TRP A 82 -10.10 0.10 12.85
N TRP A 83 -11.27 -0.14 13.43
CA TRP A 83 -11.78 -1.49 13.70
C TRP A 83 -13.11 -1.69 13.00
N GLY A 84 -13.20 -2.76 12.20
CA GLY A 84 -14.42 -3.19 11.53
C GLY A 84 -15.12 -4.27 12.35
N ASN A 85 -16.41 -4.08 12.62
CA ASN A 85 -17.26 -5.02 13.35
C ASN A 85 -18.49 -5.32 12.53
N SER A 86 -18.79 -6.59 12.27
CA SER A 86 -19.95 -6.98 11.47
C SER A 86 -20.39 -8.41 11.70
N ARG A 87 -21.49 -8.82 11.05
CA ARG A 87 -21.91 -10.20 10.89
C ARG A 87 -21.93 -10.54 9.40
N HIS A 88 -21.43 -11.73 9.05
CA HIS A 88 -21.45 -12.23 7.68
C HIS A 88 -22.86 -12.74 7.31
N GLU A 89 -23.66 -11.88 6.71
CA GLU A 89 -25.10 -12.12 6.46
C GLU A 89 -25.42 -12.54 5.03
N ASN A 90 -24.58 -12.15 4.06
CA ASN A 90 -24.69 -12.60 2.66
C ASN A 90 -23.37 -13.18 2.18
N SER A 91 -23.37 -13.79 0.99
CA SER A 91 -22.16 -14.38 0.41
C SER A 91 -21.05 -13.34 0.21
N PHE A 92 -19.82 -13.74 0.50
CA PHE A 92 -18.62 -12.95 0.26
C PHE A 92 -17.65 -13.74 -0.63
N LYS A 93 -17.44 -13.27 -1.87
CA LYS A 93 -16.79 -14.04 -2.94
C LYS A 93 -17.53 -15.39 -3.11
N GLU A 94 -16.82 -16.50 -3.00
CA GLU A 94 -17.37 -17.87 -3.14
C GLU A 94 -17.88 -18.45 -1.81
N LEU A 95 -17.75 -17.70 -0.70
CA LEU A 95 -18.15 -18.17 0.62
C LEU A 95 -19.61 -17.82 0.90
N ALA A 96 -20.44 -18.82 1.15
CA ALA A 96 -21.82 -18.64 1.58
C ALA A 96 -21.91 -17.91 2.93
N ALA A 97 -23.05 -17.23 3.17
CA ALA A 97 -23.31 -16.54 4.42
C ALA A 97 -23.16 -17.50 5.62
N THR A 98 -22.29 -17.15 6.55
CA THR A 98 -22.01 -18.01 7.72
C THR A 98 -22.78 -17.61 8.97
N GLY A 99 -23.36 -16.41 8.99
CA GLY A 99 -23.99 -15.81 10.17
C GLY A 99 -23.01 -15.48 11.31
N LYS A 100 -21.71 -15.74 11.17
CA LYS A 100 -20.71 -15.49 12.22
C LYS A 100 -20.39 -14.00 12.35
N LYS A 101 -20.06 -13.59 13.56
CA LYS A 101 -19.55 -12.24 13.84
C LYS A 101 -18.07 -12.18 13.45
N ILE A 102 -17.66 -11.05 12.90
CA ILE A 102 -16.27 -10.72 12.64
C ILE A 102 -15.89 -9.41 13.32
N CYS A 103 -14.65 -9.35 13.80
CA CYS A 103 -14.02 -8.16 14.34
C CYS A 103 -12.57 -8.14 13.87
N TYR A 104 -12.15 -7.07 13.18
CA TYR A 104 -10.80 -6.99 12.62
C TYR A 104 -10.29 -5.54 12.57
N PRO A 105 -9.00 -5.32 12.80
CA PRO A 105 -8.38 -4.03 12.57
C PRO A 105 -8.14 -3.80 11.07
N GLY A 106 -8.14 -2.54 10.66
CA GLY A 106 -7.75 -2.10 9.35
C GLY A 106 -6.89 -0.84 9.39
N GLU A 107 -6.04 -0.69 8.38
CA GLU A 107 -5.25 0.51 8.11
C GLU A 107 -5.67 1.05 6.75
N THR A 108 -6.08 2.31 6.69
CA THR A 108 -6.32 3.02 5.42
C THR A 108 -5.38 4.20 5.31
N ILE A 109 -4.68 4.31 4.18
CA ILE A 109 -3.77 5.41 3.87
C ILE A 109 -4.32 6.19 2.68
N PHE A 110 -4.45 7.50 2.86
CA PHE A 110 -4.91 8.45 1.86
C PHE A 110 -3.77 9.37 1.47
N PHE A 111 -3.52 9.50 0.17
CA PHE A 111 -2.54 10.43 -0.39
C PHE A 111 -3.28 11.55 -1.09
N PHE A 112 -3.02 12.78 -0.70
CA PHE A 112 -3.60 13.98 -1.28
C PHE A 112 -2.69 14.56 -2.36
N ASN A 113 -3.28 15.03 -3.45
CA ASN A 113 -2.62 15.86 -4.45
C ASN A 113 -2.63 17.34 -4.03
N GLU A 114 -1.96 18.19 -4.82
CA GLU A 114 -1.88 19.64 -4.59
C GLU A 114 -3.25 20.33 -4.61
N LEU A 115 -4.24 19.75 -5.30
CA LEU A 115 -5.63 20.23 -5.34
C LEU A 115 -6.43 19.82 -4.08
N GLY A 116 -5.83 19.12 -3.12
CA GLY A 116 -6.51 18.65 -1.90
C GLY A 116 -7.48 17.49 -2.12
N GLN A 117 -7.32 16.75 -3.22
CA GLN A 117 -8.07 15.54 -3.56
C GLN A 117 -7.24 14.29 -3.28
N ILE A 118 -7.90 13.18 -2.96
CA ILE A 118 -7.26 11.89 -2.73
C ILE A 118 -6.88 11.30 -4.09
N SER A 119 -5.59 11.22 -4.36
CA SER A 119 -5.02 10.65 -5.59
C SER A 119 -4.63 9.18 -5.43
N ARG A 120 -4.38 8.72 -4.20
CA ARG A 120 -4.17 7.30 -3.89
C ARG A 120 -4.85 6.90 -2.60
N TYR A 121 -5.43 5.71 -2.62
CA TYR A 121 -6.10 5.05 -1.51
C TYR A 121 -5.46 3.67 -1.31
N SER A 122 -5.05 3.34 -0.09
CA SER A 122 -4.58 2.00 0.26
C SER A 122 -5.27 1.51 1.51
N CYS A 123 -6.05 0.44 1.44
CA CYS A 123 -6.68 -0.20 2.58
C CYS A 123 -6.08 -1.58 2.80
N LYS A 124 -5.71 -1.89 4.04
CA LYS A 124 -5.08 -3.14 4.46
C LYS A 124 -5.85 -3.72 5.63
N ILE A 125 -6.18 -5.00 5.52
CA ILE A 125 -6.85 -5.78 6.56
C ILE A 125 -6.28 -7.19 6.54
N ASP A 126 -6.41 -7.92 7.63
CA ASP A 126 -6.00 -9.32 7.72
C ASP A 126 -7.15 -10.25 7.25
N MET A 127 -7.15 -10.60 5.97
CA MET A 127 -8.17 -11.51 5.44
C MET A 127 -8.10 -12.90 6.03
N LEU A 128 -6.92 -13.41 6.37
CA LEU A 128 -6.81 -14.74 6.97
C LEU A 128 -7.50 -14.77 8.32
N ASN A 129 -7.33 -13.72 9.11
CA ASN A 129 -8.03 -13.57 10.37
C ASN A 129 -9.56 -13.52 10.16
N ILE A 130 -10.03 -12.77 9.15
CA ILE A 130 -11.46 -12.73 8.80
C ILE A 130 -11.94 -14.13 8.40
N TYR A 131 -11.28 -14.81 7.46
CA TYR A 131 -11.66 -16.15 7.01
C TYR A 131 -11.66 -17.17 8.16
N LYS A 132 -10.67 -17.11 9.04
CA LYS A 132 -10.63 -17.93 10.25
C LYS A 132 -11.84 -17.69 11.14
N GLN A 133 -12.25 -16.44 11.34
CA GLN A 133 -13.48 -16.10 12.09
C GLN A 133 -14.74 -16.61 11.38
N LEU A 134 -14.77 -16.61 10.05
CA LEU A 134 -15.83 -17.23 9.25
C LEU A 134 -15.80 -18.77 9.30
N GLY A 135 -14.73 -19.37 9.82
CA GLY A 135 -14.53 -20.81 9.93
C GLY A 135 -13.94 -21.48 8.70
N VAL A 136 -13.31 -20.69 7.82
CA VAL A 136 -12.53 -21.19 6.70
C VAL A 136 -11.06 -21.27 7.14
N VAL A 137 -10.45 -22.45 6.99
CA VAL A 137 -9.03 -22.66 7.25
C VAL A 137 -8.33 -22.81 5.90
N TYR A 138 -7.60 -21.78 5.48
CA TYR A 138 -6.74 -21.86 4.29
C TYR A 138 -5.39 -22.46 4.71
N HIS A 139 -5.00 -23.58 4.10
CA HIS A 139 -3.71 -24.23 4.35
C HIS A 139 -2.55 -23.64 3.52
N ASN A 140 -2.85 -22.88 2.46
CA ASN A 140 -1.90 -22.09 1.68
C ASN A 140 -2.64 -20.88 1.08
N GLU A 141 -2.03 -19.69 1.09
CA GLU A 141 -2.61 -18.47 0.52
C GLU A 141 -2.53 -18.47 -1.00
N GLU A 142 -3.68 -18.36 -1.68
CA GLU A 142 -3.79 -17.81 -3.04
C GLU A 142 -4.55 -16.47 -3.03
N TYR A 143 -4.33 -15.61 -2.04
CA TYR A 143 -4.76 -14.21 -2.12
C TYR A 143 -3.69 -13.35 -2.82
N SER A 144 -3.50 -13.61 -4.12
CA SER A 144 -2.57 -12.83 -4.98
C SER A 144 -2.96 -11.35 -5.11
N GLU A 145 -4.22 -11.01 -4.84
CA GLU A 145 -4.76 -9.65 -5.03
C GLU A 145 -4.39 -8.69 -3.89
N GLN A 146 -4.01 -9.19 -2.72
CA GLN A 146 -3.58 -8.39 -1.57
C GLN A 146 -2.07 -8.33 -1.43
N ALA A 147 -1.37 -8.27 -2.56
CA ALA A 147 0.02 -7.84 -2.54
C ALA A 147 0.02 -6.37 -2.07
N LEU A 148 0.07 -6.19 -0.73
CA LEU A 148 0.29 -4.91 -0.06
C LEU A 148 1.31 -4.16 -0.88
N LEU A 149 1.17 -2.85 -1.12
CA LEU A 149 2.23 -2.10 -1.83
C LEU A 149 3.60 -2.49 -1.24
N LYS A 150 3.72 -2.61 0.10
CA LYS A 150 4.92 -3.09 0.81
C LYS A 150 5.41 -4.53 0.56
N ASN A 151 4.68 -5.33 -0.20
CA ASN A 151 4.94 -6.73 -0.52
C ASN A 151 4.88 -7.01 -2.04
N ASP A 152 4.41 -6.07 -2.86
CA ASP A 152 4.41 -6.21 -4.32
C ASP A 152 5.54 -5.40 -4.95
N LYS A 153 6.63 -6.09 -5.28
CA LYS A 153 7.81 -5.48 -5.89
C LYS A 153 7.48 -4.78 -7.21
N ASP A 154 6.71 -5.42 -8.08
CA ASP A 154 6.50 -4.94 -9.44
C ASP A 154 5.56 -3.74 -9.43
N LEU A 155 4.52 -3.76 -8.60
CA LEU A 155 3.69 -2.57 -8.40
C LEU A 155 4.48 -1.41 -7.81
N LEU A 156 5.32 -1.64 -6.79
CA LEU A 156 6.15 -0.57 -6.23
C LEU A 156 7.06 0.06 -7.28
N ILE A 157 7.69 -0.77 -8.11
CA ILE A 157 8.53 -0.28 -9.21
C ILE A 157 7.69 0.53 -10.20
N GLN A 158 6.54 0.04 -10.64
CA GLN A 158 5.66 0.77 -11.56
C GLN A 158 5.15 2.09 -10.96
N THR A 159 4.81 2.08 -9.66
CA THR A 159 4.37 3.27 -8.94
C THR A 159 5.47 4.33 -8.88
N LEU A 160 6.70 3.93 -8.57
CA LEU A 160 7.85 4.82 -8.52
C LEU A 160 8.24 5.32 -9.91
N LYS A 161 8.16 4.48 -10.95
CA LYS A 161 8.31 4.90 -12.34
C LYS A 161 7.33 6.00 -12.72
N LYS A 162 6.04 5.79 -12.47
CA LYS A 162 5.00 6.80 -12.73
C LYS A 162 5.25 8.10 -11.96
N TYR A 163 5.62 8.01 -10.68
CA TYR A 163 5.94 9.19 -9.88
C TYR A 163 7.13 9.97 -10.47
N THR A 164 8.20 9.26 -10.84
CA THR A 164 9.39 9.85 -11.45
C THR A 164 9.18 10.24 -12.93
N LYS A 165 7.95 10.18 -13.44
CA LYS A 165 7.61 10.46 -14.85
C LYS A 165 8.47 9.63 -15.83
N GLU A 166 8.72 8.37 -15.49
CA GLU A 166 9.57 7.44 -16.25
C GLU A 166 11.04 7.87 -16.40
N LEU A 167 11.51 8.86 -15.63
CA LEU A 167 12.91 9.32 -15.66
C LEU A 167 13.89 8.28 -15.10
N LEU A 168 13.42 7.36 -14.25
CA LEU A 168 14.23 6.32 -13.63
C LEU A 168 13.86 4.94 -14.17
N THR A 169 14.89 4.16 -14.47
CA THR A 169 14.75 2.73 -14.78
C THR A 169 14.41 1.91 -13.54
N SER A 170 13.92 0.68 -13.74
CA SER A 170 13.67 -0.25 -12.63
C SER A 170 14.92 -0.51 -11.78
N ARG A 171 16.11 -0.55 -12.40
CA ARG A 171 17.38 -0.78 -11.68
C ARG A 171 17.84 0.43 -10.88
N GLU A 172 17.64 1.63 -11.40
CA GLU A 172 17.88 2.87 -10.67
C GLU A 172 16.94 3.00 -9.46
N ILE A 173 15.66 2.67 -9.65
CA ILE A 173 14.67 2.64 -8.57
C ILE A 173 15.07 1.66 -7.47
N GLN A 174 15.42 0.42 -7.83
CA GLN A 174 15.85 -0.60 -6.88
C GLN A 174 17.12 -0.18 -6.12
N SER A 175 18.12 0.33 -6.84
CA SER A 175 19.40 0.75 -6.26
C SER A 175 19.19 1.91 -5.28
N LEU A 176 18.42 2.93 -5.69
CA LEU A 176 18.13 4.09 -4.85
C LEU A 176 17.28 3.71 -3.63
N SER A 177 16.30 2.81 -3.78
CA SER A 177 15.49 2.30 -2.65
C SER A 177 16.36 1.69 -1.54
N LEU A 178 17.34 0.85 -1.90
CA LEU A 178 18.28 0.26 -0.95
C LEU A 178 19.26 1.29 -0.38
N ASN A 179 19.69 2.26 -1.20
CA ASN A 179 20.55 3.34 -0.73
C ASN A 179 19.85 4.23 0.30
N LEU A 180 18.58 4.57 0.09
CA LEU A 180 17.78 5.36 1.04
C LEU A 180 17.61 4.64 2.38
N LEU A 181 17.57 3.30 2.41
CA LEU A 181 17.61 2.49 3.64
C LEU A 181 18.97 2.49 4.37
N GLY A 182 20.04 2.99 3.75
CA GLY A 182 21.37 3.06 4.37
C GLY A 182 22.37 2.02 3.92
N PHE A 183 22.06 1.22 2.91
CA PHE A 183 23.01 0.23 2.40
C PHE A 183 24.08 0.86 1.51
N SER A 184 25.31 0.37 1.66
CA SER A 184 26.46 0.75 0.83
C SER A 184 26.37 0.15 -0.58
N ALA A 185 27.07 0.72 -1.56
CA ALA A 185 27.12 0.17 -2.93
C ALA A 185 27.56 -1.30 -2.97
N LYS A 186 28.46 -1.71 -2.07
CA LYS A 186 28.88 -3.11 -1.90
C LYS A 186 27.72 -4.01 -1.45
N GLN A 187 26.95 -3.60 -0.44
CA GLN A 187 25.80 -4.36 0.05
C GLN A 187 24.67 -4.39 -0.99
N ILE A 188 24.39 -3.26 -1.65
CA ILE A 188 23.39 -3.17 -2.72
C ILE A 188 23.75 -4.11 -3.87
N GLY A 189 25.04 -4.19 -4.24
CA GLY A 189 25.51 -5.10 -5.28
C GLY A 189 25.21 -6.56 -4.95
N LEU A 190 25.33 -6.95 -3.68
CA LEU A 190 24.93 -8.28 -3.21
C LEU A 190 23.41 -8.51 -3.34
N PHE A 191 22.60 -7.56 -2.88
CA PHE A 191 21.14 -7.67 -2.93
C PHE A 191 20.60 -7.76 -4.36
N LEU A 192 21.22 -7.04 -5.30
CA LEU A 192 20.76 -6.92 -6.69
C LEU A 192 21.50 -7.83 -7.68
N TYR A 193 22.49 -8.60 -7.21
CA TYR A 193 23.34 -9.48 -8.01
C TYR A 193 24.07 -8.74 -9.16
N ILE A 194 24.63 -7.58 -8.84
CA ILE A 194 25.39 -6.73 -9.77
C ILE A 194 26.67 -6.19 -9.10
N SER A 195 27.62 -5.70 -9.90
CA SER A 195 28.87 -5.17 -9.34
C SER A 195 28.63 -3.88 -8.54
N PRO A 196 29.42 -3.60 -7.48
CA PRO A 196 29.34 -2.33 -6.75
C PRO A 196 29.52 -1.11 -7.66
N ARG A 197 30.37 -1.21 -8.70
CA ARG A 197 30.58 -0.15 -9.69
C ARG A 197 29.35 0.12 -10.55
N THR A 198 28.60 -0.94 -10.87
CA THR A 198 27.31 -0.83 -11.55
C THR A 198 26.28 -0.14 -10.66
N VAL A 199 26.27 -0.43 -9.35
CA VAL A 199 25.41 0.27 -8.38
C VAL A 199 25.73 1.76 -8.33
N GLU A 200 27.00 2.14 -8.22
CA GLU A 200 27.41 3.55 -8.22
C GLU A 200 26.92 4.28 -9.46
N THR A 201 27.04 3.65 -10.63
CA THR A 201 26.51 4.19 -11.89
C THR A 201 25.00 4.39 -11.83
N HIS A 202 24.24 3.41 -11.32
CA HIS A 202 22.79 3.54 -11.16
C HIS A 202 22.42 4.65 -10.16
N LEU A 203 23.10 4.75 -9.03
CA LEU A 203 22.84 5.80 -8.04
C LEU A 203 23.14 7.19 -8.59
N GLN A 204 24.27 7.35 -9.29
CA GLN A 204 24.64 8.62 -9.91
C GLN A 204 23.60 9.06 -10.94
N ARG A 205 23.14 8.15 -11.80
CA ARG A 205 22.09 8.43 -12.78
C ARG A 205 20.75 8.75 -12.12
N ALA A 206 20.35 7.97 -11.12
CA ALA A 206 19.11 8.20 -10.38
C ALA A 206 19.10 9.57 -9.70
N LEU A 207 20.19 9.93 -9.01
CA LEU A 207 20.34 11.23 -8.36
C LEU A 207 20.28 12.37 -9.39
N HIS A 208 21.05 12.26 -10.47
CA HIS A 208 21.04 13.24 -11.56
C HIS A 208 19.64 13.43 -12.16
N SER A 209 18.93 12.34 -12.49
CA SER A 209 17.56 12.38 -13.04
C SER A 209 16.56 13.02 -12.07
N LEU A 210 16.79 12.92 -10.76
CA LEU A 210 15.96 13.56 -9.72
C LEU A 210 16.40 14.97 -9.37
N GLY A 211 17.41 15.53 -10.06
CA GLY A 211 17.97 16.85 -9.74
C GLY A 211 18.66 16.90 -8.37
N CYS A 212 19.04 15.76 -7.83
CA CYS A 212 19.69 15.63 -6.53
C CYS A 212 21.21 15.48 -6.72
N SER A 213 21.98 16.23 -5.94
CA SER A 213 23.44 16.16 -5.91
C SER A 213 23.94 15.20 -4.82
N THR A 214 23.13 14.95 -3.79
CA THR A 214 23.50 14.08 -2.67
C THR A 214 22.36 13.16 -2.25
N ARG A 215 22.69 12.09 -1.53
CA ARG A 215 21.69 11.22 -0.88
C ARG A 215 20.82 11.99 0.10
N LEU A 216 21.38 12.95 0.84
CA LEU A 216 20.64 13.75 1.81
C LEU A 216 19.58 14.61 1.11
N GLN A 217 19.97 15.30 0.03
CA GLN A 217 19.03 16.08 -0.78
C GLN A 217 17.93 15.18 -1.38
N CYS A 218 18.29 13.97 -1.82
CA CYS A 218 17.29 13.01 -2.29
C CYS A 218 16.34 12.58 -1.17
N LEU A 219 16.84 12.32 0.04
CA LEU A 219 16.00 12.01 1.20
C LEU A 219 15.04 13.16 1.51
N GLU A 220 15.51 14.41 1.50
CA GLU A 220 14.69 15.60 1.72
C GLU A 220 13.55 15.68 0.69
N VAL A 221 13.87 15.57 -0.60
CA VAL A 221 12.86 15.54 -1.69
C VAL A 221 11.83 14.41 -1.46
N MET A 222 12.27 13.22 -1.07
CA MET A 222 11.36 12.10 -0.83
C MET A 222 10.49 12.29 0.42
N VAL A 223 10.97 13.00 1.44
CA VAL A 223 10.20 13.33 2.65
C VAL A 223 9.19 14.43 2.34
N GLU A 224 9.61 15.51 1.67
CA GLU A 224 8.74 16.63 1.30
C GLU A 224 7.56 16.19 0.43
N ASN A 225 7.78 15.17 -0.43
CA ASN A 225 6.74 14.62 -1.30
C ASN A 225 6.01 13.40 -0.68
N SER A 226 6.32 13.02 0.56
CA SER A 226 5.77 11.86 1.28
C SER A 226 5.93 10.51 0.56
N LEU A 227 7.06 10.32 -0.10
CA LEU A 227 7.37 9.13 -0.89
C LEU A 227 8.34 8.18 -0.19
N LEU A 228 9.10 8.68 0.78
CA LEU A 228 10.10 7.91 1.48
C LEU A 228 9.58 6.52 1.94
N PRO A 229 8.35 6.37 2.49
CA PRO A 229 7.83 5.06 2.86
C PRO A 229 7.74 4.06 1.69
N ILE A 230 7.39 4.51 0.48
CA ILE A 230 7.26 3.67 -0.72
C ILE A 230 8.64 3.13 -1.14
N TRP A 231 9.64 4.02 -1.16
CA TRP A 231 11.03 3.67 -1.46
C TRP A 231 11.58 2.68 -0.43
N GLN A 232 11.34 2.92 0.86
CA GLN A 232 11.77 2.05 1.95
C GLN A 232 11.10 0.68 1.89
N ASP A 233 9.82 0.64 1.56
CA ASP A 233 9.07 -0.60 1.40
C ASP A 233 9.65 -1.47 0.28
N LEU A 234 9.96 -0.88 -0.88
CA LEU A 234 10.65 -1.59 -1.95
C LEU A 234 12.01 -2.12 -1.50
N GLY A 235 12.82 -1.29 -0.83
CA GLY A 235 14.10 -1.72 -0.28
C GLY A 235 13.97 -2.91 0.68
N LYS A 236 12.95 -2.92 1.56
CA LYS A 236 12.69 -4.04 2.49
C LYS A 236 12.29 -5.32 1.76
N ILE A 237 11.57 -5.24 0.64
CA ILE A 237 11.26 -6.42 -0.17
C ILE A 237 12.54 -6.99 -0.78
N LEU A 238 13.38 -6.15 -1.38
CA LEU A 238 14.62 -6.57 -2.03
C LEU A 238 15.56 -7.30 -1.05
N VAL A 239 15.67 -6.79 0.19
CA VAL A 239 16.43 -7.47 1.25
C VAL A 239 15.81 -8.84 1.59
N ARG A 240 14.48 -8.91 1.75
CA ARG A 240 13.77 -10.19 2.01
C ARG A 240 13.98 -11.21 0.88
N GLU A 241 13.94 -10.78 -0.39
CA GLU A 241 14.19 -11.66 -1.54
C GLU A 241 15.60 -12.24 -1.54
N TYR A 242 16.60 -11.43 -1.20
CA TYR A 242 17.98 -11.87 -1.07
C TYR A 242 18.13 -12.90 0.06
N GLU A 243 17.59 -12.63 1.26
CA GLU A 243 17.66 -13.54 2.41
C GLU A 243 16.96 -14.88 2.13
N SER A 244 15.80 -14.87 1.47
CA SER A 244 15.10 -16.10 1.07
C SER A 244 15.93 -16.94 0.09
N ARG A 245 16.57 -16.30 -0.90
CA ARG A 245 17.44 -16.98 -1.88
C ARG A 245 18.70 -17.55 -1.23
N LYS A 246 19.28 -16.83 -0.28
CA LYS A 246 20.44 -17.29 0.48
C LYS A 246 20.13 -18.56 1.29
N LYS A 247 18.93 -18.64 1.88
CA LYS A 247 18.47 -19.82 2.64
C LYS A 247 18.15 -21.03 1.75
N SER A 248 17.76 -20.80 0.49
CA SER A 248 17.47 -21.89 -0.46
C SER A 248 18.70 -22.47 -1.17
N LEU A 249 19.88 -21.87 -1.01
CA LEU A 249 21.11 -22.42 -1.55
C LEU A 249 21.54 -23.63 -0.70
N PRO A 250 21.76 -24.82 -1.30
CA PRO A 250 22.25 -25.97 -0.54
C PRO A 250 23.59 -25.61 0.10
N ILE A 251 23.75 -25.97 1.38
CA ILE A 251 25.02 -25.88 2.09
C ILE A 251 26.01 -26.73 1.30
N SER A 252 26.87 -26.12 0.50
CA SER A 252 28.00 -26.83 -0.08
C SER A 252 28.91 -27.22 1.09
N LYS A 253 28.93 -28.51 1.38
CA LYS A 253 29.96 -29.12 2.22
C LYS A 253 31.30 -28.98 1.49
N HIS A 254 32.07 -27.96 1.84
CA HIS A 254 33.52 -27.94 1.71
C HIS A 254 34.03 -27.98 3.16
N ARG A 255 34.50 -29.09 3.72
CA ARG A 255 35.74 -29.85 3.38
C ARG A 255 36.92 -28.93 3.10
#